data_AF-A0AAD3N5F5-F1
#
_entry.id   AF-A0AAD3N5F5-F1
#
_cell.length_a   1.000
_cell.length_b   1.000
_cell.length_c   1.000
_cell.angle_alpha   90.00
_cell.angle_beta   90.00
_cell.angle_gamma   90.00
#
_symmetry.space_group_name_H-M   'P 1'
#
loop_
_entity.id
_entity.type
_entity.pdbx_description
1 polymer ?
#
loop_
_entity_poly.entity_id
_entity_poly.type
_entity_poly.pdbx_seq_one_letter_code
_entity_poly.pdbx_strand_id
1 'polypeptide(L)' 'MRTQTVIGQRAVDMTSVQGELVRKLKAEQAPKDQIDGAVKQLLALKAEFKKLTGQEYKPGMAP' A
#
# COMPACT_ATOMS: atom_id res chain seq x y z
N MET A 1 11.73 -8.87 -23.74
CA MET A 1 10.42 -8.89 -23.05
C MET A 1 10.62 -8.83 -21.52
N ARG A 2 10.97 -7.66 -20.95
CA ARG A 2 11.23 -7.52 -19.49
C ARG A 2 10.51 -6.30 -18.91
N THR A 3 9.21 -6.20 -19.13
CA THR A 3 8.38 -5.11 -18.57
C THR A 3 7.69 -5.47 -17.25
N GLN A 4 7.85 -6.69 -16.74
CA GLN A 4 7.11 -7.14 -15.55
C GLN A 4 7.75 -6.72 -14.21
N THR A 5 9.06 -6.50 -14.16
CA THR A 5 9.77 -6.25 -12.88
C THR A 5 9.60 -4.82 -12.34
N VAL A 6 9.44 -3.81 -13.20
CA VAL A 6 9.29 -2.41 -12.77
C VAL A 6 7.93 -2.11 -12.13
N ILE A 7 6.89 -2.89 -12.43
CA ILE A 7 5.55 -2.67 -11.87
C ILE A 7 5.48 -3.19 -10.43
N GLY A 8 6.13 -4.32 -10.16
CA GLY A 8 6.23 -4.89 -8.82
C GLY A 8 6.91 -3.94 -7.83
N GLN A 9 8.02 -3.33 -8.21
CA GLN A 9 8.75 -2.37 -7.36
C GLN A 9 7.90 -1.17 -6.98
N ARG A 10 7.23 -0.54 -7.97
CA ARG A 10 6.39 0.64 -7.77
C ARG A 10 5.17 0.35 -6.89
N ALA A 11 4.62 -0.86 -6.96
CA ALA A 11 3.53 -1.27 -6.10
C ALA A 11 3.98 -1.40 -4.63
N VAL A 12 5.22 -1.80 -4.35
CA VAL A 12 5.78 -1.78 -2.98
C VAL A 12 5.85 -0.36 -2.45
N ASP A 13 6.45 0.56 -3.23
CA ASP A 13 6.62 1.96 -2.84
C ASP A 13 5.27 2.60 -2.51
N MET A 14 4.28 2.42 -3.40
CA MET A 14 2.92 2.93 -3.17
C MET A 14 2.26 2.30 -1.93
N THR A 15 2.45 1.00 -1.69
CA THR A 15 1.85 0.33 -0.51
C THR A 15 2.48 0.84 0.79
N SER A 16 3.79 1.08 0.81
CA SER A 16 4.49 1.65 1.97
C SER A 16 4.04 3.07 2.25
N VAL A 17 4.03 3.93 1.23
CA VAL A 17 3.56 5.32 1.32
C VAL A 17 2.11 5.37 1.80
N GLN A 18 1.26 4.50 1.27
CA GLN A 18 -0.15 4.43 1.67
C GLN A 18 -0.31 3.99 3.13
N GLY A 19 0.54 3.09 3.62
CA GLY A 19 0.54 2.64 5.02
C GLY A 19 0.95 3.77 5.97
N GLU A 20 1.98 4.55 5.61
CA GLU A 20 2.38 5.75 6.33
C GLU A 20 1.29 6.83 6.31
N LEU A 21 0.62 7.02 5.17
CA LEU A 21 -0.49 7.94 5.04
C LEU A 21 -1.63 7.57 6.00
N VAL A 22 -2.03 6.30 6.07
CA VAL A 22 -3.05 5.84 7.03
C VAL A 22 -2.63 6.11 8.48
N ARG A 23 -1.35 5.94 8.82
CA ARG A 23 -0.83 6.27 10.16
C ARG A 23 -0.85 7.77 10.43
N LYS A 24 -0.40 8.61 9.49
CA LYS A 24 -0.46 10.07 9.58
C LYS A 24 -1.89 10.56 9.71
N LEU A 25 -2.79 10.13 8.82
CA LEU A 25 -4.21 10.48 8.86
C LEU A 25 -4.87 10.10 10.19
N LYS A 26 -4.55 8.93 10.75
CA LYS A 26 -5.02 8.56 12.09
C LYS A 26 -4.43 9.44 13.20
N ALA A 27 -3.15 9.79 13.12
CA ALA A 27 -2.48 10.66 14.08
C ALA A 27 -3.00 12.10 14.03
N GLU A 28 -3.30 12.60 12.82
CA GLU A 28 -3.84 13.92 12.55
C GLU A 28 -5.36 14.02 12.78
N GLN A 29 -6.01 12.93 13.24
CA GLN A 29 -7.46 12.84 13.40
C GLN A 29 -8.22 13.25 12.12
N ALA A 30 -7.69 12.83 10.98
CA ALA A 30 -8.30 13.07 9.69
C ALA A 30 -9.70 12.42 9.61
N PRO A 31 -10.56 12.90 8.70
CA PRO A 31 -11.90 12.36 8.52
C PRO A 31 -11.87 10.85 8.27
N LYS A 32 -12.86 10.13 8.84
CA LYS A 32 -13.00 8.69 8.60
C LYS A 32 -13.01 8.37 7.11
N ASP A 33 -13.68 9.18 6.28
CA ASP A 33 -13.67 9.04 4.81
C ASP A 33 -12.27 9.01 4.20
N GLN A 34 -11.34 9.86 4.67
CA GLN A 34 -9.96 9.87 4.18
C GLN A 34 -9.19 8.63 4.65
N ILE A 35 -9.36 8.24 5.91
CA ILE A 35 -8.73 7.04 6.47
C ILE A 35 -9.25 5.79 5.74
N ASP A 36 -10.56 5.69 5.51
CA ASP A 36 -11.20 4.56 4.83
C ASP A 36 -10.79 4.47 3.36
N GLY A 37 -10.77 5.62 2.66
CA GLY A 37 -10.25 5.71 1.30
C GLY A 37 -8.79 5.25 1.22
N ALA A 38 -7.96 5.71 2.17
CA ALA A 38 -6.57 5.33 2.22
C ALA A 38 -6.35 3.83 2.53
N VAL A 39 -7.16 3.25 3.40
CA VAL A 39 -7.14 1.81 3.72
C VAL A 39 -7.62 0.97 2.53
N LYS A 40 -8.66 1.40 1.81
CA LYS A 40 -9.12 0.74 0.57
C LYS A 40 -8.04 0.74 -0.51
N GLN A 41 -7.37 1.87 -0.70
CA GLN A 41 -6.23 1.98 -1.63
C GLN A 41 -5.11 1.02 -1.24
N LEU A 42 -4.77 0.95 0.06
CA LEU A 42 -3.76 0.04 0.59
C LEU A 42 -4.08 -1.43 0.34
N LEU A 43 -5.36 -1.83 0.45
CA LEU A 43 -5.82 -3.19 0.17
C LEU A 43 -5.75 -3.52 -1.32
N ALA A 44 -6.16 -2.59 -2.18
CA ALA A 44 -6.08 -2.75 -3.64
C ALA A 44 -4.62 -2.92 -4.09
N LEU A 45 -3.72 -2.06 -3.58
CA LEU A 45 -2.29 -2.12 -3.87
C LEU A 45 -1.64 -3.43 -3.43
N LYS A 46 -2.01 -3.95 -2.25
CA LYS A 46 -1.54 -5.28 -1.79
C LYS A 46 -2.00 -6.42 -2.70
N ALA A 47 -3.26 -6.38 -3.13
CA ALA A 47 -3.81 -7.39 -4.02
C ALA A 47 -3.11 -7.36 -5.37
N GLU A 48 -2.85 -6.16 -5.90
CA GLU A 48 -2.15 -5.95 -7.16
C GLU A 48 -0.68 -6.35 -7.06
N PHE A 49 0.00 -5.97 -5.97
CA PHE A 49 1.36 -6.40 -5.66
C PHE A 49 1.45 -7.93 -5.60
N LYS A 50 0.59 -8.60 -4.83
CA LYS A 50 0.55 -10.07 -4.73
C LYS A 50 0.31 -10.73 -6.09
N LYS A 51 -0.56 -10.16 -6.92
CA LYS A 51 -0.86 -10.66 -8.26
C LYS A 51 0.32 -10.51 -9.22
N LEU A 52 1.09 -9.43 -9.08
CA LEU A 52 2.20 -9.10 -9.97
C LEU A 52 3.53 -9.75 -9.57
N THR A 53 3.83 -9.80 -8.27
CA THR A 53 5.11 -10.28 -7.73
C THR A 53 5.01 -11.67 -7.11
N GLY A 54 3.81 -12.14 -6.79
CA GLY A 54 3.60 -13.34 -5.99
C GLY A 54 3.98 -13.18 -4.52
N GLN A 55 4.42 -11.99 -4.10
CA GLN A 55 4.83 -11.71 -2.71
C GLN A 55 3.73 -10.98 -1.96
N GLU A 56 3.51 -11.35 -0.71
CA GLU A 56 2.50 -10.73 0.14
C GLU A 56 3.10 -9.57 0.92
N TYR A 57 2.65 -8.35 0.65
CA TYR A 57 3.03 -7.19 1.45
C TYR A 57 2.30 -7.26 2.81
N LYS A 58 3.07 -7.34 3.90
CA LYS A 58 2.56 -7.44 5.27
C LYS A 58 2.60 -6.09 5.99
N PRO A 59 1.44 -5.45 6.25
CA PRO A 59 1.33 -4.19 6.99
C PRO A 59 1.56 -4.47 8.49
N GLY A 60 2.81 -4.38 8.95
CA GLY A 60 3.15 -4.83 10.30
C GLY A 60 4.55 -5.42 10.42
N MET A 61 5.26 -5.61 9.30
CA MET A 61 6.71 -5.40 9.30
C MET A 61 6.94 -3.90 9.52
N ALA A 62 6.72 -3.44 10.74
CA ALA A 62 7.43 -2.28 11.24
C ALA A 62 8.93 -2.66 11.23
N PRO A 63 9.85 -1.74 10.90
CA PRO A 63 11.20 -1.85 11.45
C PRO A 63 11.14 -1.91 12.98
#